data_AF-A0A7S4SF68-F1
#
_entry.id   AF-A0A7S4SF68-F1
#
_cell.length_a   1.000
_cell.length_b   1.000
_cell.length_c   1.000
_cell.angle_alpha   90.00
_cell.angle_beta   90.00
_cell.angle_gamma   90.00
#
_symmetry.space_group_name_H-M   'P 1'
#
loop_
_entity.id
_entity.type
_entity.pdbx_description
1 polymer ?
#
loop_
_entity_poly.entity_id
_entity_poly.type
_entity_poly.pdbx_seq_one_letter_code
_entity_poly.pdbx_strand_id
1 'polypeptide(L)'
;MEAAAHAPRPPSLAPAPEAQVLRAPRRAGCRAAPRRPGLQILGGLPKGPVTAFPSLAKYYPSLAIWLTVWAVKIGRMRRRLRRSLSWKRDENSEVPDFDLNVLPPVLPKRDEQGESTPTRKVWRKTVYWAKRHDRARYGTDDRFRAIQDTSAGERVVVLGAGAFGTAMATLLARKGYPVCVVARDPLVSRFINRKHVNPRYLSDYDLPAELAATTDAAEALPGCTVAVHAMPVQASRKALEGMRDSLPRGIPIVCVSKGVEMGTRELMCDVIPHALARDDRENPVVAVSGPSFAREIMDRRPTSVVAASRDQAAALRVQRLLTSHYFRVSTTDDIVGVEVAGALKNVLAIAAGICEGLGLGLNAKAALVTQGTAEIRWLATAMGARPETLGGLAGMGDILLTCFGSLSRNQRVGVRLGRGEQLEGILTGSDGVAEGVYTARLVVELADKYRVLMPVLTAVARILNNEVSPRQAVFQVMSLPPLPESA
;
A
#
# COMPACT_ATOMS: atom_id res chain seq x y z
N MET A 1 54.07 36.58 -1.22
CA MET A 1 53.94 36.15 0.19
C MET A 1 52.94 35.00 0.18
N GLU A 2 53.35 33.76 -0.07
CA GLU A 2 54.15 32.90 0.85
C GLU A 2 53.45 32.80 2.21
N ALA A 3 53.05 31.64 2.73
CA ALA A 3 53.77 30.37 2.70
C ALA A 3 52.83 29.15 2.64
N ALA A 4 53.29 28.07 2.02
CA ALA A 4 52.62 26.78 2.02
C ALA A 4 53.13 25.90 3.18
N ALA A 5 52.23 25.27 3.94
CA ALA A 5 52.57 24.27 4.94
C ALA A 5 52.18 22.87 4.44
N HIS A 6 53.16 21.96 4.33
CA HIS A 6 52.92 20.57 3.95
C HIS A 6 52.27 19.76 5.07
N ALA A 7 51.24 18.99 4.73
CA ALA A 7 50.80 17.82 5.51
C ALA A 7 51.28 16.53 4.78
N PRO A 8 51.74 15.49 5.51
CA PRO A 8 52.42 14.35 4.91
C PRO A 8 51.48 13.40 4.18
N ARG A 9 51.94 12.82 3.06
CA ARG A 9 51.24 11.75 2.33
C ARG A 9 51.31 10.43 3.14
N PRO A 10 50.23 9.64 3.19
CA PRO A 10 50.31 8.27 3.70
C PRO A 10 51.13 7.36 2.76
N PRO A 11 51.79 6.30 3.28
CA PRO A 11 52.66 5.43 2.50
C PRO A 11 51.89 4.57 1.48
N SER A 12 52.48 4.37 0.31
CA SER A 12 51.96 3.47 -0.72
C SER A 12 52.12 2.00 -0.29
N LEU A 13 51.00 1.32 -0.05
CA LEU A 13 50.99 -0.13 0.16
C LEU A 13 51.22 -0.86 -1.18
N ALA A 14 52.17 -1.79 -1.15
CA ALA A 14 52.49 -2.69 -2.27
C ALA A 14 51.32 -3.64 -2.60
N PRO A 15 51.23 -4.15 -3.84
CA PRO A 15 50.09 -4.97 -4.28
C PRO A 15 49.99 -6.29 -3.51
N ALA A 16 48.76 -6.63 -3.10
CA ALA A 16 48.44 -7.92 -2.51
C ALA A 16 48.52 -9.06 -3.56
N PRO A 17 48.89 -10.29 -3.17
CA PRO A 17 49.08 -11.40 -4.09
C PRO A 17 47.76 -11.95 -4.65
N GLU A 18 47.84 -12.55 -5.85
CA GLU A 18 46.70 -13.11 -6.57
C GLU A 18 45.96 -14.20 -5.78
N ALA A 19 44.65 -14.04 -5.59
CA ALA A 19 43.80 -15.06 -5.00
C ALA A 19 43.51 -16.18 -6.02
N GLN A 20 43.85 -17.42 -5.65
CA GLN A 20 43.79 -18.58 -6.53
C GLN A 20 42.36 -18.96 -6.95
N VAL A 21 42.14 -19.13 -8.26
CA VAL A 21 40.91 -19.69 -8.80
C VAL A 21 40.91 -21.22 -8.61
N LEU A 22 40.05 -21.72 -7.72
CA LEU A 22 39.77 -23.15 -7.58
C LEU A 22 39.06 -23.70 -8.83
N ARG A 23 39.85 -24.22 -9.79
CA ARG A 23 39.34 -24.99 -10.93
C ARG A 23 39.22 -26.48 -10.56
N ALA A 24 38.02 -27.04 -10.72
CA ALA A 24 37.80 -28.48 -10.72
C ALA A 24 38.53 -29.17 -11.92
N PRO A 25 38.95 -30.45 -11.78
CA PRO A 25 39.90 -31.06 -12.70
C PRO A 25 39.31 -31.49 -14.05
N ARG A 26 40.11 -31.36 -15.12
CA ARG A 26 39.84 -31.93 -16.46
C ARG A 26 40.58 -33.25 -16.67
N ARG A 27 39.87 -34.28 -17.12
CA ARG A 27 40.31 -35.43 -17.97
C ARG A 27 39.05 -35.95 -18.69
N ALA A 28 39.05 -36.50 -19.90
CA ALA A 28 39.90 -36.43 -21.10
C ALA A 28 38.93 -36.75 -22.29
N GLY A 29 38.97 -36.11 -23.45
CA GLY A 29 39.87 -36.44 -24.57
C GLY A 29 39.13 -37.15 -25.73
N CYS A 30 39.12 -36.53 -26.94
CA CYS A 30 39.03 -37.19 -28.27
C CYS A 30 37.84 -38.13 -28.59
N ARG A 31 36.92 -37.88 -29.56
CA ARG A 31 37.17 -37.73 -31.03
C ARG A 31 35.87 -37.45 -31.84
N ALA A 32 36.07 -36.82 -33.00
CA ALA A 32 35.30 -36.76 -34.27
C ALA A 32 33.84 -37.28 -34.44
N ALA A 33 33.07 -36.54 -35.27
CA ALA A 33 31.74 -36.89 -35.81
C ALA A 33 31.80 -37.89 -37.00
N PRO A 34 30.65 -38.42 -37.52
CA PRO A 34 30.04 -37.73 -38.68
C PRO A 34 28.49 -37.84 -38.90
N ARG A 35 27.97 -36.83 -39.63
CA ARG A 35 26.91 -36.83 -40.70
C ARG A 35 25.41 -37.20 -40.46
N ARG A 36 24.59 -36.16 -40.75
CA ARG A 36 23.24 -36.02 -41.40
C ARG A 36 22.85 -37.09 -42.46
N PRO A 37 21.59 -37.20 -43.02
CA PRO A 37 20.44 -36.23 -43.12
C PRO A 37 19.03 -36.84 -42.78
N GLY A 38 17.85 -36.24 -43.04
CA GLY A 38 17.45 -34.85 -43.37
C GLY A 38 16.47 -34.63 -44.56
N LEU A 39 15.14 -34.50 -44.32
CA LEU A 39 14.01 -34.12 -45.23
C LEU A 39 12.85 -33.58 -44.33
N GLN A 40 12.20 -32.40 -44.47
CA GLN A 40 11.27 -31.90 -45.50
C GLN A 40 10.24 -32.97 -45.95
N ILE A 41 8.91 -32.79 -45.92
CA ILE A 41 8.10 -31.75 -46.62
C ILE A 41 6.70 -31.54 -45.97
N LEU A 42 6.15 -30.35 -46.21
CA LEU A 42 4.75 -29.83 -46.11
C LEU A 42 3.56 -30.79 -45.88
N GLY A 43 2.65 -30.36 -44.99
CA GLY A 43 1.32 -29.84 -45.38
C GLY A 43 0.16 -30.81 -45.68
N GLY A 44 -0.97 -30.63 -44.98
CA GLY A 44 -2.28 -31.17 -45.40
C GLY A 44 -3.12 -31.78 -44.27
N LEU A 45 -4.07 -31.02 -43.72
CA LEU A 45 -5.12 -31.52 -42.82
C LEU A 45 -6.48 -31.49 -43.54
N PRO A 46 -7.09 -32.64 -43.88
CA PRO A 46 -8.50 -32.72 -44.24
C PRO A 46 -9.38 -32.94 -42.99
N LYS A 47 -10.59 -32.36 -43.02
CA LYS A 47 -11.63 -32.53 -42.00
C LYS A 47 -12.52 -33.72 -42.38
N GLY A 48 -12.85 -34.62 -41.45
CA GLY A 48 -13.80 -35.72 -41.68
C GLY A 48 -14.05 -36.58 -40.43
N PRO A 49 -15.26 -37.15 -40.24
CA PRO A 49 -15.66 -37.76 -38.97
C PRO A 49 -15.15 -39.19 -38.78
N VAL A 50 -14.87 -39.54 -37.52
CA VAL A 50 -14.40 -40.89 -37.13
C VAL A 50 -15.59 -41.83 -36.93
N THR A 51 -15.71 -42.84 -37.78
CA THR A 51 -16.61 -43.98 -37.58
C THR A 51 -15.89 -45.31 -37.80
N ALA A 52 -16.05 -46.21 -36.83
CA ALA A 52 -15.79 -47.67 -36.87
C ALA A 52 -14.36 -48.16 -37.22
N PHE A 53 -13.66 -48.66 -36.19
CA PHE A 53 -12.73 -49.80 -36.34
C PHE A 53 -12.84 -50.76 -35.13
N PRO A 54 -13.62 -51.85 -35.24
CA PRO A 54 -13.63 -52.94 -34.27
C PRO A 54 -12.68 -54.07 -34.72
N SER A 55 -11.44 -54.12 -34.21
CA SER A 55 -10.60 -55.35 -34.33
C SER A 55 -9.38 -55.46 -33.39
N LEU A 56 -8.94 -54.39 -32.73
CA LEU A 56 -7.72 -54.40 -31.89
C LEU A 56 -7.78 -55.30 -30.63
N ALA A 57 -8.97 -55.77 -30.24
CA ALA A 57 -9.16 -56.66 -29.08
C ALA A 57 -8.55 -58.06 -29.23
N LYS A 58 -8.10 -58.47 -30.44
CA LYS A 58 -7.49 -59.80 -30.67
C LYS A 58 -5.99 -59.89 -30.38
N TYR A 59 -5.29 -58.76 -30.17
CA TYR A 59 -3.81 -58.74 -30.08
C TYR A 59 -3.24 -58.21 -28.75
N TYR A 60 -4.06 -57.65 -27.85
CA TYR A 60 -3.58 -57.12 -26.55
C TYR A 60 -4.56 -57.43 -25.39
N PRO A 61 -4.53 -58.65 -24.81
CA PRO A 61 -5.41 -59.01 -23.68
C PRO A 61 -5.19 -58.14 -22.43
N SER A 62 -3.97 -57.60 -22.24
CA SER A 62 -3.64 -56.67 -21.15
C SER A 62 -4.29 -55.27 -21.30
N LEU A 63 -4.63 -54.84 -22.51
CA LEU A 63 -5.24 -53.52 -22.74
C LEU A 63 -6.76 -53.51 -22.43
N ALA A 64 -7.44 -54.61 -22.69
CA ALA A 64 -8.86 -54.80 -22.34
C ALA A 64 -9.08 -54.79 -20.82
N ILE A 65 -8.18 -55.39 -20.06
CA ILE A 65 -8.20 -55.37 -18.59
C ILE A 65 -8.03 -53.94 -18.07
N TRP A 66 -7.07 -53.17 -18.61
CA TRP A 66 -6.85 -51.77 -18.23
C TRP A 66 -8.07 -50.87 -18.49
N LEU A 67 -8.69 -50.98 -19.67
CA LEU A 67 -9.90 -50.22 -20.02
C LEU A 67 -11.09 -50.57 -19.11
N THR A 68 -11.25 -51.85 -18.76
CA THR A 68 -12.31 -52.31 -17.86
C THR A 68 -12.09 -51.80 -16.42
N VAL A 69 -10.85 -51.87 -15.90
CA VAL A 69 -10.48 -51.32 -14.59
C VAL A 69 -10.66 -49.79 -14.55
N TRP A 70 -10.33 -49.08 -15.63
CA TRP A 70 -10.50 -47.63 -15.75
C TRP A 70 -11.98 -47.23 -15.76
N ALA A 71 -12.82 -47.92 -16.53
CA ALA A 71 -14.27 -47.72 -16.56
C ALA A 71 -14.92 -48.00 -15.18
N VAL A 72 -14.50 -49.06 -14.48
CA VAL A 72 -14.97 -49.38 -13.12
C VAL A 72 -14.51 -48.34 -12.10
N LYS A 73 -13.28 -47.79 -12.21
CA LYS A 73 -12.82 -46.67 -11.37
C LYS A 73 -13.68 -45.42 -11.57
N ILE A 74 -13.94 -45.01 -12.82
CA ILE A 74 -14.81 -43.85 -13.13
C ILE A 74 -16.24 -44.10 -12.63
N GLY A 75 -16.77 -45.31 -12.79
CA GLY A 75 -18.10 -45.71 -12.30
C GLY A 75 -18.23 -45.81 -10.77
N ARG A 76 -17.15 -46.11 -10.04
CA ARG A 76 -17.08 -46.02 -8.57
C ARG A 76 -16.92 -44.58 -8.09
N MET A 77 -16.13 -43.76 -8.80
CA MET A 77 -15.92 -42.34 -8.47
C MET A 77 -17.21 -41.53 -8.63
N ARG A 78 -17.94 -41.71 -9.74
CA ARG A 78 -19.28 -41.12 -9.95
C ARG A 78 -20.34 -41.58 -8.92
N ARG A 79 -20.18 -42.78 -8.34
CA ARG A 79 -21.08 -43.27 -7.26
C ARG A 79 -20.70 -42.77 -5.86
N ARG A 80 -19.42 -42.56 -5.56
CA ARG A 80 -18.99 -41.84 -4.34
C ARG A 80 -19.49 -40.39 -4.35
N LEU A 81 -19.33 -39.69 -5.47
CA LEU A 81 -19.79 -38.30 -5.66
C LEU A 81 -21.31 -38.09 -5.62
N ARG A 82 -22.12 -39.15 -5.69
CA ARG A 82 -23.59 -39.08 -5.50
C ARG A 82 -24.07 -39.62 -4.14
N ARG A 83 -23.18 -40.09 -3.27
CA ARG A 83 -23.53 -40.63 -1.93
C ARG A 83 -22.92 -39.86 -0.75
N SER A 84 -22.08 -38.84 -0.98
CA SER A 84 -21.56 -37.96 0.08
C SER A 84 -22.50 -36.80 0.44
N LEU A 85 -23.82 -36.94 0.18
CA LEU A 85 -24.87 -36.03 0.62
C LEU A 85 -25.82 -36.75 1.58
N SER A 86 -25.29 -37.19 2.72
CA SER A 86 -26.03 -37.33 3.98
C SER A 86 -25.06 -37.71 5.10
N TRP A 87 -24.84 -36.80 6.06
CA TRP A 87 -24.49 -37.18 7.42
C TRP A 87 -25.14 -36.20 8.39
N LYS A 88 -25.57 -36.69 9.55
CA LYS A 88 -26.39 -35.98 10.53
C LYS A 88 -25.86 -36.31 11.93
N ARG A 89 -25.95 -35.34 12.85
CA ARG A 89 -25.53 -35.38 14.28
C ARG A 89 -24.01 -35.40 14.49
N ASP A 90 -23.44 -34.69 15.48
CA ASP A 90 -23.96 -34.49 16.84
C ASP A 90 -24.16 -33.03 17.29
N GLU A 91 -24.86 -32.92 18.43
CA GLU A 91 -25.15 -31.68 19.17
C GLU A 91 -24.14 -31.54 20.34
N ASN A 92 -23.74 -30.31 20.68
CA ASN A 92 -22.74 -29.90 21.70
C ASN A 92 -21.25 -30.24 21.45
N SER A 93 -20.54 -29.33 20.78
CA SER A 93 -19.22 -28.84 21.23
C SER A 93 -18.94 -27.46 20.62
N GLU A 94 -18.27 -26.59 21.39
CA GLU A 94 -17.85 -25.25 20.93
C GLU A 94 -16.50 -25.32 20.22
N VAL A 95 -16.38 -24.77 19.00
CA VAL A 95 -15.29 -23.85 18.58
C VAL A 95 -15.82 -23.00 17.42
N PRO A 96 -15.73 -21.65 17.44
CA PRO A 96 -15.96 -20.82 16.26
C PRO A 96 -14.68 -20.69 15.44
N ASP A 97 -14.68 -21.18 14.20
CA ASP A 97 -13.58 -20.94 13.25
C ASP A 97 -14.02 -19.97 12.14
N PHE A 98 -13.45 -18.77 12.16
CA PHE A 98 -13.76 -17.66 11.24
C PHE A 98 -12.46 -17.19 10.58
N ASP A 99 -12.16 -17.73 9.40
CA ASP A 99 -11.01 -17.32 8.58
C ASP A 99 -11.16 -15.84 8.13
N LEU A 100 -10.03 -15.13 8.17
CA LEU A 100 -9.92 -13.67 8.13
C LEU A 100 -9.97 -13.07 6.71
N ASN A 101 -10.12 -13.91 5.67
CA ASN A 101 -10.06 -13.50 4.26
C ASN A 101 -11.43 -13.57 3.56
N VAL A 102 -12.34 -12.65 3.92
CA VAL A 102 -13.71 -12.61 3.35
C VAL A 102 -13.70 -12.13 1.89
N LEU A 103 -13.41 -13.06 0.97
CA LEU A 103 -13.89 -13.01 -0.41
C LEU A 103 -15.43 -12.83 -0.41
N PRO A 104 -16.03 -12.17 -1.42
CA PRO A 104 -17.48 -12.19 -1.58
C PRO A 104 -17.93 -13.66 -1.69
N PRO A 105 -18.87 -14.14 -0.86
CA PRO A 105 -19.18 -15.56 -0.82
C PRO A 105 -19.79 -16.01 -2.15
N VAL A 106 -19.52 -17.27 -2.50
CA VAL A 106 -20.16 -17.94 -3.63
C VAL A 106 -21.68 -17.82 -3.46
N LEU A 107 -22.31 -17.12 -4.40
CA LEU A 107 -23.72 -16.75 -4.30
C LEU A 107 -24.60 -18.01 -4.17
N PRO A 108 -25.55 -18.08 -3.21
CA PRO A 108 -26.46 -19.22 -3.10
C PRO A 108 -27.25 -19.41 -4.40
N LYS A 109 -27.52 -20.66 -4.78
CA LYS A 109 -28.34 -20.98 -5.95
C LYS A 109 -29.77 -20.46 -5.76
N ARG A 110 -30.43 -20.12 -6.87
CA ARG A 110 -31.69 -19.35 -6.89
C ARG A 110 -32.88 -20.14 -6.34
N ASP A 111 -33.79 -19.40 -5.73
CA ASP A 111 -35.21 -19.72 -5.65
C ASP A 111 -35.89 -19.37 -7.00
N GLU A 112 -36.85 -20.18 -7.42
CA GLU A 112 -37.68 -19.95 -8.60
C GLU A 112 -38.95 -19.21 -8.19
N GLN A 113 -39.06 -17.91 -8.55
CA GLN A 113 -40.29 -17.14 -8.85
C GLN A 113 -39.99 -15.62 -8.76
N GLY A 114 -40.81 -14.81 -9.44
CA GLY A 114 -40.76 -13.35 -9.40
C GLY A 114 -39.78 -12.68 -10.37
N GLU A 115 -40.31 -11.78 -11.18
CA GLU A 115 -39.56 -10.94 -12.11
C GLU A 115 -38.69 -9.93 -11.36
N SER A 116 -37.39 -10.18 -11.40
CA SER A 116 -36.38 -9.23 -10.96
C SER A 116 -35.20 -9.41 -11.90
N THR A 117 -34.75 -8.31 -12.50
CA THR A 117 -33.67 -8.32 -13.48
C THR A 117 -32.43 -9.00 -12.90
N PRO A 118 -31.57 -9.63 -13.71
CA PRO A 118 -30.34 -10.26 -13.21
C PRO A 118 -29.54 -9.32 -12.30
N THR A 119 -29.44 -8.03 -12.65
CA THR A 119 -28.85 -6.95 -11.86
C THR A 119 -29.52 -6.78 -10.49
N ARG A 120 -30.85 -6.64 -10.42
CA ARG A 120 -31.58 -6.53 -9.14
C ARG A 120 -31.43 -7.80 -8.29
N LYS A 121 -31.38 -8.99 -8.91
CA LYS A 121 -31.16 -10.28 -8.21
C LYS A 121 -29.74 -10.38 -7.65
N VAL A 122 -28.70 -9.96 -8.37
CA VAL A 122 -27.32 -9.92 -7.86
C VAL A 122 -27.18 -8.87 -6.75
N TRP A 123 -27.66 -7.64 -6.97
CA TRP A 123 -27.60 -6.58 -5.96
C TRP A 123 -28.32 -6.96 -4.66
N ARG A 124 -29.52 -7.57 -4.73
CA ARG A 124 -30.20 -8.11 -3.55
C ARG A 124 -29.35 -9.12 -2.79
N LYS A 125 -28.59 -9.98 -3.48
CA LYS A 125 -27.68 -10.94 -2.82
C LYS A 125 -26.49 -10.24 -2.18
N THR A 126 -25.91 -9.21 -2.82
CA THR A 126 -24.85 -8.39 -2.22
C THR A 126 -25.33 -7.67 -0.97
N VAL A 127 -26.52 -7.07 -1.00
CA VAL A 127 -27.16 -6.41 0.16
C VAL A 127 -27.50 -7.43 1.25
N TYR A 128 -27.97 -8.62 0.91
CA TYR A 128 -28.26 -9.69 1.87
C TYR A 128 -26.99 -10.23 2.54
N TRP A 129 -25.92 -10.44 1.75
CA TRP A 129 -24.60 -10.78 2.30
C TRP A 129 -24.10 -9.70 3.24
N ALA A 130 -24.16 -8.42 2.85
CA ALA A 130 -23.76 -7.31 3.70
C ALA A 130 -24.55 -7.32 5.03
N LYS A 131 -25.89 -7.46 4.99
CA LYS A 131 -26.72 -7.58 6.20
C LYS A 131 -26.35 -8.80 7.06
N ARG A 132 -25.96 -9.94 6.47
CA ARG A 132 -25.53 -11.13 7.22
C ARG A 132 -24.14 -10.95 7.85
N HIS A 133 -23.19 -10.38 7.11
CA HIS A 133 -21.86 -10.02 7.61
C HIS A 133 -21.97 -9.00 8.75
N ASP A 134 -22.78 -7.95 8.55
CA ASP A 134 -23.01 -6.90 9.54
C ASP A 134 -23.65 -7.49 10.81
N ARG A 135 -24.65 -8.38 10.68
CA ARG A 135 -25.22 -9.09 11.84
C ARG A 135 -24.22 -9.99 12.58
N ALA A 136 -23.33 -10.67 11.85
CA ALA A 136 -22.32 -11.53 12.47
C ALA A 136 -21.25 -10.73 13.25
N ARG A 137 -21.10 -9.43 12.94
CA ARG A 137 -20.02 -8.56 13.46
C ARG A 137 -20.52 -7.48 14.43
N TYR A 138 -21.78 -7.07 14.32
CA TYR A 138 -22.41 -5.99 15.09
C TYR A 138 -23.74 -6.42 15.75
N GLY A 139 -24.09 -7.71 15.71
CA GLY A 139 -25.29 -8.23 16.37
C GLY A 139 -26.60 -7.85 15.67
N THR A 140 -27.62 -7.43 16.43
CA THR A 140 -28.91 -7.00 15.88
C THR A 140 -28.89 -5.57 15.34
N ASP A 141 -27.88 -4.78 15.70
CA ASP A 141 -27.80 -3.37 15.33
C ASP A 141 -27.47 -3.17 13.85
N ASP A 142 -28.03 -2.12 13.26
CA ASP A 142 -27.59 -1.64 11.95
C ASP A 142 -26.11 -1.26 12.08
N ARG A 143 -25.25 -1.75 11.18
CA ARG A 143 -23.84 -1.35 11.15
C ARG A 143 -23.67 0.17 11.21
N PHE A 144 -24.56 0.96 10.61
CA PHE A 144 -24.45 2.42 10.65
C PHE A 144 -24.83 2.99 12.01
N ARG A 145 -25.74 2.36 12.75
CA ARG A 145 -25.95 2.65 14.17
C ARG A 145 -24.74 2.22 14.99
N ALA A 146 -24.26 0.98 14.88
CA ALA A 146 -23.07 0.51 15.60
C ALA A 146 -21.75 1.23 15.25
N ILE A 147 -21.69 1.93 14.11
CA ILE A 147 -20.56 2.79 13.69
C ILE A 147 -20.75 4.25 14.15
N GLN A 148 -22.00 4.69 14.38
CA GLN A 148 -22.35 5.99 14.96
C GLN A 148 -22.45 5.95 16.48
N ASP A 149 -22.66 4.77 17.06
CA ASP A 149 -22.64 4.52 18.49
C ASP A 149 -21.20 4.73 18.95
N THR A 150 -20.94 5.95 19.42
CA THR A 150 -19.64 6.36 19.93
C THR A 150 -19.31 5.45 21.09
N SER A 151 -18.44 4.46 20.84
CA SER A 151 -17.96 3.52 21.85
C SER A 151 -17.57 4.29 23.11
N ALA A 152 -18.38 4.11 24.15
CA ALA A 152 -18.47 5.04 25.26
C ALA A 152 -17.09 5.22 25.92
N GLY A 153 -16.60 6.47 25.92
CA GLY A 153 -15.30 6.83 26.50
C GLY A 153 -14.14 7.00 25.51
N GLU A 154 -14.31 6.86 24.19
CA GLU A 154 -13.23 7.22 23.25
C GLU A 154 -13.00 8.75 23.23
N ARG A 155 -11.79 9.20 23.58
CA ARG A 155 -11.28 10.59 23.45
C ARG A 155 -10.08 10.61 22.53
N VAL A 156 -10.15 11.37 21.43
CA VAL A 156 -9.08 11.39 20.41
C VAL A 156 -8.24 12.66 20.51
N VAL A 157 -6.92 12.50 20.45
CA VAL A 157 -5.98 13.62 20.27
C VAL A 157 -5.33 13.54 18.90
N VAL A 158 -5.43 14.60 18.11
CA VAL A 158 -4.80 14.70 16.79
C VAL A 158 -3.52 15.53 16.89
N LEU A 159 -2.39 14.87 16.78
CA LEU A 159 -1.06 15.48 16.79
C LEU A 159 -0.76 16.05 15.40
N GLY A 160 -0.91 17.37 15.24
CA GLY A 160 -0.62 18.09 13.99
C GLY A 160 -1.87 18.69 13.31
N ALA A 161 -1.99 20.02 13.37
CA ALA A 161 -3.04 20.80 12.72
C ALA A 161 -2.80 21.08 11.21
N GLY A 162 -2.18 20.14 10.48
CA GLY A 162 -2.04 20.22 9.02
C GLY A 162 -3.35 19.94 8.29
N ALA A 163 -3.38 20.04 6.96
CA ALA A 163 -4.59 19.77 6.17
C ALA A 163 -5.19 18.37 6.43
N PHE A 164 -4.37 17.31 6.42
CA PHE A 164 -4.89 15.95 6.66
C PHE A 164 -5.27 15.74 8.13
N GLY A 165 -4.48 16.24 9.09
CA GLY A 165 -4.85 16.20 10.52
C GLY A 165 -6.17 16.91 10.82
N THR A 166 -6.39 18.09 10.23
CA THR A 166 -7.65 18.85 10.33
C THR A 166 -8.83 18.07 9.73
N ALA A 167 -8.63 17.39 8.60
CA ALA A 167 -9.66 16.55 7.99
C ALA A 167 -10.00 15.30 8.84
N MET A 168 -8.99 14.64 9.44
CA MET A 168 -9.20 13.52 10.37
C MET A 168 -9.89 13.97 11.66
N ALA A 169 -9.47 15.10 12.23
CA ALA A 169 -10.09 15.70 13.40
C ALA A 169 -11.57 16.04 13.13
N THR A 170 -11.85 16.63 11.97
CA THR A 170 -13.20 16.95 11.52
C THR A 170 -14.07 15.71 11.28
N LEU A 171 -13.52 14.66 10.65
CA LEU A 171 -14.20 13.37 10.47
C LEU A 171 -14.64 12.78 11.82
N LEU A 172 -13.76 12.82 12.82
CA LEU A 172 -13.99 12.25 14.15
C LEU A 172 -14.95 13.09 15.00
N ALA A 173 -14.80 14.42 15.01
CA ALA A 173 -15.73 15.31 15.70
C ALA A 173 -17.13 15.25 15.07
N ARG A 174 -17.25 15.15 13.73
CA ARG A 174 -18.54 14.91 13.03
C ARG A 174 -19.16 13.53 13.33
N LYS A 175 -18.39 12.59 13.90
CA LYS A 175 -18.91 11.32 14.43
C LYS A 175 -19.34 11.39 15.90
N GLY A 176 -19.18 12.54 16.57
CA GLY A 176 -19.55 12.74 17.97
C GLY A 176 -18.45 12.41 18.98
N TYR A 177 -17.23 12.08 18.54
CA TYR A 177 -16.12 11.87 19.48
C TYR A 177 -15.60 13.21 20.03
N PRO A 178 -15.24 13.29 21.32
CA PRO A 178 -14.40 14.36 21.85
C PRO A 178 -13.03 14.37 21.16
N VAL A 179 -12.71 15.44 20.44
CA VAL A 179 -11.44 15.60 19.71
C VAL A 179 -10.71 16.86 20.14
N CYS A 180 -9.41 16.73 20.42
CA CYS A 180 -8.51 17.86 20.59
C CYS A 180 -7.35 17.81 19.57
N VAL A 181 -7.07 18.92 18.89
CA VAL A 181 -5.94 19.04 17.97
C VAL A 181 -4.76 19.72 18.66
N VAL A 182 -3.59 19.07 18.70
CA VAL A 182 -2.34 19.71 19.09
C VAL A 182 -1.76 20.45 17.88
N ALA A 183 -1.81 21.79 17.93
CA ALA A 183 -1.33 22.68 16.89
C ALA A 183 0.01 23.31 17.30
N ARG A 184 0.98 23.39 16.37
CA ARG A 184 2.26 24.09 16.64
C ARG A 184 2.12 25.61 16.70
N ASP A 185 1.09 26.17 16.07
CA ASP A 185 0.88 27.61 15.94
C ASP A 185 -0.27 28.09 16.85
N PRO A 186 0.00 29.00 17.82
CA PRO A 186 -1.03 29.63 18.65
C PRO A 186 -2.11 30.40 17.87
N LEU A 187 -1.86 30.84 16.64
CA LEU A 187 -2.92 31.41 15.79
C LEU A 187 -3.89 30.33 15.32
N VAL A 188 -3.40 29.17 14.88
CA VAL A 188 -4.25 28.06 14.43
C VAL A 188 -5.13 27.53 15.57
N SER A 189 -4.56 27.28 16.76
CA SER A 189 -5.36 26.86 17.93
C SER A 189 -6.44 27.89 18.29
N ARG A 190 -6.11 29.18 18.35
CA ARG A 190 -7.08 30.24 18.68
C ARG A 190 -8.21 30.37 17.65
N PHE A 191 -7.92 30.20 16.35
CA PHE A 191 -8.94 30.23 15.31
C PHE A 191 -9.85 29.00 15.33
N ILE A 192 -9.32 27.80 15.57
CA ILE A 192 -10.14 26.59 15.73
C ILE A 192 -11.10 26.76 16.91
N ASN A 193 -10.62 27.21 18.07
CA ASN A 193 -11.46 27.35 19.27
C ASN A 193 -12.49 28.50 19.22
N ARG A 194 -12.20 29.61 18.52
CA ARG A 194 -13.04 30.83 18.55
C ARG A 194 -13.81 31.13 17.27
N LYS A 195 -13.40 30.53 16.16
CA LYS A 195 -13.95 30.76 14.82
C LYS A 195 -14.28 29.46 14.09
N HIS A 196 -13.94 28.29 14.68
CA HIS A 196 -14.19 26.98 14.11
C HIS A 196 -13.69 26.86 12.66
N VAL A 197 -12.52 27.43 12.37
CA VAL A 197 -11.82 27.32 11.08
C VAL A 197 -10.32 27.12 11.33
N ASN A 198 -9.63 26.43 10.40
CA ASN A 198 -8.17 26.41 10.39
C ASN A 198 -7.68 27.45 9.36
N PRO A 199 -7.08 28.56 9.80
CA PRO A 199 -6.80 29.70 8.93
C PRO A 199 -5.64 29.44 7.94
N ARG A 200 -4.85 28.38 8.13
CA ARG A 200 -3.71 28.02 7.26
C ARG A 200 -4.01 26.87 6.30
N TYR A 201 -4.92 25.97 6.67
CA TYR A 201 -5.20 24.76 5.90
C TYR A 201 -6.70 24.48 5.91
N LEU A 202 -7.31 24.29 4.73
CA LEU A 202 -8.76 24.07 4.62
C LEU A 202 -9.56 25.24 5.22
N SER A 203 -9.07 26.47 5.03
CA SER A 203 -9.66 27.73 5.53
C SER A 203 -11.02 28.06 4.91
N ASP A 204 -11.39 27.34 3.85
CA ASP A 204 -12.68 27.39 3.17
C ASP A 204 -13.73 26.41 3.77
N TYR A 205 -13.45 25.79 4.92
CA TYR A 205 -14.37 24.87 5.60
C TYR A 205 -14.59 25.23 7.07
N ASP A 206 -15.85 25.19 7.49
CA ASP A 206 -16.24 25.19 8.89
C ASP A 206 -15.94 23.83 9.55
N LEU A 207 -15.37 23.91 10.75
CA LEU A 207 -15.07 22.81 11.66
C LEU A 207 -16.23 22.64 12.66
N PRO A 208 -16.43 21.45 13.26
CA PRO A 208 -17.42 21.25 14.31
C PRO A 208 -17.15 22.14 15.53
N ALA A 209 -18.21 22.63 16.19
CA ALA A 209 -18.08 23.53 17.33
C ALA A 209 -17.42 22.87 18.54
N GLU A 210 -17.57 21.54 18.63
CA GLU A 210 -17.02 20.66 19.67
C GLU A 210 -15.53 20.35 19.46
N LEU A 211 -14.95 20.74 18.33
CA LEU A 211 -13.54 20.49 18.03
C LEU A 211 -12.64 21.49 18.77
N ALA A 212 -11.92 21.00 19.79
CA ALA A 212 -10.94 21.79 20.52
C ALA A 212 -9.56 21.75 19.84
N ALA A 213 -8.74 22.76 20.10
CA ALA A 213 -7.32 22.77 19.75
C ALA A 213 -6.46 23.51 20.79
N THR A 214 -5.32 22.95 21.16
CA THR A 214 -4.33 23.58 22.03
C THR A 214 -2.95 23.57 21.38
N THR A 215 -2.02 24.35 21.93
CA THR A 215 -0.60 24.26 21.60
C THR A 215 0.19 23.38 22.56
N ASP A 216 -0.42 22.93 23.67
CA ASP A 216 0.21 22.09 24.68
C ASP A 216 -0.29 20.64 24.61
N ALA A 217 0.63 19.71 24.34
CA ALA A 217 0.31 18.29 24.33
C ALA A 217 -0.04 17.75 25.72
N ALA A 218 0.54 18.32 26.79
CA ALA A 218 0.26 17.91 28.17
C ALA A 218 -1.16 18.28 28.63
N GLU A 219 -1.79 19.28 28.01
CA GLU A 219 -3.21 19.62 28.20
C GLU A 219 -4.13 18.66 27.42
N ALA A 220 -3.73 18.27 26.20
CA ALA A 220 -4.57 17.45 25.31
C ALA A 220 -4.59 15.96 25.66
N LEU A 221 -3.44 15.40 26.03
CA LEU A 221 -3.22 13.96 26.19
C LEU A 221 -3.85 13.28 27.44
N PRO A 222 -4.14 13.96 28.56
CA PRO A 222 -4.83 13.34 29.70
C PRO A 222 -6.17 12.71 29.32
N GLY A 223 -6.34 11.42 29.62
CA GLY A 223 -7.54 10.67 29.24
C GLY A 223 -7.71 10.43 27.74
N CYS A 224 -6.69 10.70 26.92
CA CYS A 224 -6.66 10.29 25.51
C CYS A 224 -6.69 8.77 25.41
N THR A 225 -7.57 8.23 24.57
CA THR A 225 -7.73 6.78 24.35
C THR A 225 -7.26 6.32 22.97
N VAL A 226 -7.09 7.25 22.03
CA VAL A 226 -6.49 7.07 20.69
C VAL A 226 -5.75 8.35 20.29
N ALA A 227 -4.48 8.23 19.89
CA ALA A 227 -3.73 9.35 19.33
C ALA A 227 -3.67 9.24 17.80
N VAL A 228 -3.87 10.33 17.06
CA VAL A 228 -3.69 10.38 15.59
C VAL A 228 -2.44 11.18 15.28
N HIS A 229 -1.40 10.53 14.78
CA HIS A 229 -0.16 11.16 14.37
C HIS A 229 -0.27 11.68 12.91
N ALA A 230 -0.44 13.01 12.79
CA ALA A 230 -0.62 13.74 11.53
C ALA A 230 0.46 14.84 11.30
N MET A 231 1.66 14.63 11.84
CA MET A 231 2.81 15.52 11.68
C MET A 231 3.69 15.10 10.50
N PRO A 232 4.40 16.02 9.82
CA PRO A 232 5.36 15.65 8.76
C PRO A 232 6.45 14.72 9.32
N VAL A 233 6.77 13.65 8.60
CA VAL A 233 7.70 12.57 9.04
C VAL A 233 9.02 13.10 9.62
N GLN A 234 9.62 14.10 8.97
CA GLN A 234 10.93 14.65 9.40
C GLN A 234 10.85 15.50 10.70
N ALA A 235 9.66 15.77 11.22
CA ALA A 235 9.42 16.46 12.49
C ALA A 235 8.92 15.50 13.59
N SER A 236 8.57 14.27 13.24
CA SER A 236 7.88 13.31 14.12
C SER A 236 8.70 12.93 15.34
N ARG A 237 9.95 12.49 15.17
CA ARG A 237 10.78 11.96 16.27
C ARG A 237 10.94 12.97 17.40
N LYS A 238 11.46 14.17 17.10
CA LYS A 238 11.63 15.25 18.10
C LYS A 238 10.32 15.64 18.80
N ALA A 239 9.20 15.61 18.08
CA ALA A 239 7.90 15.92 18.67
C ALA A 239 7.41 14.81 19.60
N LEU A 240 7.56 13.54 19.21
CA LEU A 240 7.18 12.37 20.01
C LEU A 240 8.06 12.22 21.25
N GLU A 241 9.38 12.45 21.14
CA GLU A 241 10.32 12.52 22.26
C GLU A 241 9.86 13.56 23.30
N GLY A 242 9.50 14.77 22.84
CA GLY A 242 8.98 15.84 23.71
C GLY A 242 7.59 15.59 24.30
N MET A 243 6.83 14.63 23.78
CA MET A 243 5.51 14.23 24.29
C MET A 243 5.53 12.88 25.04
N ARG A 244 6.71 12.26 25.16
CA ARG A 244 6.91 10.87 25.63
C ARG A 244 6.23 10.60 26.97
N ASP A 245 6.35 11.51 27.93
CA ASP A 245 5.85 11.29 29.29
C ASP A 245 4.36 11.62 29.45
N SER A 246 3.83 12.50 28.58
CA SER A 246 2.41 12.87 28.56
C SER A 246 1.54 11.88 27.78
N LEU A 247 2.10 11.14 26.82
CA LEU A 247 1.37 10.20 25.98
C LEU A 247 0.97 8.93 26.77
N PRO A 248 -0.33 8.61 26.90
CA PRO A 248 -0.77 7.40 27.61
C PRO A 248 -0.19 6.11 27.02
N ARG A 249 0.00 5.10 27.85
CA ARG A 249 0.34 3.72 27.43
C ARG A 249 -0.95 2.92 27.21
N GLY A 250 -0.88 1.85 26.43
CA GLY A 250 -2.01 0.99 26.06
C GLY A 250 -2.96 1.56 24.99
N ILE A 251 -2.66 2.75 24.43
CA ILE A 251 -3.49 3.38 23.40
C ILE A 251 -2.86 3.22 22.01
N PRO A 252 -3.66 2.98 20.95
CA PRO A 252 -3.14 2.91 19.59
C PRO A 252 -2.75 4.30 19.08
N ILE A 253 -1.68 4.35 18.29
CA ILE A 253 -1.20 5.55 17.60
C ILE A 253 -1.51 5.38 16.12
N VAL A 254 -2.52 6.11 15.64
CA VAL A 254 -2.95 6.11 14.24
C VAL A 254 -2.02 6.99 13.41
N CYS A 255 -1.04 6.38 12.73
CA CYS A 255 -0.14 7.12 11.84
C CYS A 255 -0.83 7.38 10.50
N VAL A 256 -1.06 8.65 10.17
CA VAL A 256 -1.55 9.09 8.85
C VAL A 256 -0.47 9.79 8.01
N SER A 257 0.79 9.69 8.47
CA SER A 257 1.95 10.39 7.93
C SER A 257 2.67 9.48 6.93
N LYS A 258 3.15 10.04 5.80
CA LYS A 258 3.60 9.24 4.64
C LYS A 258 5.01 9.64 4.22
N GLY A 259 5.98 8.76 4.45
CA GLY A 259 7.39 9.00 4.15
C GLY A 259 8.31 8.07 4.93
N VAL A 260 9.61 8.29 4.77
CA VAL A 260 10.70 7.59 5.50
C VAL A 260 11.51 8.67 6.23
N GLU A 261 11.93 8.42 7.47
CA GLU A 261 12.75 9.39 8.22
C GLU A 261 14.18 9.44 7.66
N MET A 262 14.71 10.63 7.36
CA MET A 262 16.01 10.74 6.68
C MET A 262 17.20 10.30 7.54
N GLY A 263 17.18 10.56 8.85
CA GLY A 263 18.33 10.27 9.73
C GLY A 263 18.58 8.77 9.93
N THR A 264 17.50 7.98 10.03
CA THR A 264 17.52 6.55 10.37
C THR A 264 17.20 5.64 9.18
N ARG A 265 16.54 6.16 8.15
CA ARG A 265 15.85 5.41 7.09
C ARG A 265 14.74 4.49 7.60
N GLU A 266 14.17 4.79 8.78
CA GLU A 266 13.07 4.03 9.39
C GLU A 266 11.71 4.43 8.81
N LEU A 267 10.79 3.46 8.80
CA LEU A 267 9.37 3.66 8.55
C LEU A 267 8.69 4.18 9.83
N MET A 268 7.50 4.80 9.71
CA MET A 268 6.82 5.39 10.86
C MET A 268 6.42 4.33 11.91
N CYS A 269 6.20 3.08 11.50
CA CYS A 269 5.98 1.95 12.40
C CYS A 269 7.15 1.67 13.34
N ASP A 270 8.38 2.04 12.96
CA ASP A 270 9.58 1.86 13.78
C ASP A 270 10.02 3.20 14.43
N VAL A 271 9.88 4.34 13.73
CA VAL A 271 10.17 5.68 14.27
C VAL A 271 9.34 5.99 15.52
N ILE A 272 8.05 5.64 15.56
CA ILE A 272 7.16 5.94 16.68
C ILE A 272 7.59 5.25 17.99
N PRO A 273 7.72 3.90 18.06
CA PRO A 273 8.17 3.22 19.27
C PRO A 273 9.60 3.63 19.67
N HIS A 274 10.50 3.84 18.69
CA HIS A 274 11.85 4.32 18.97
C HIS A 274 11.88 5.73 19.58
N ALA A 275 11.13 6.70 19.02
CA ALA A 275 11.06 8.06 19.53
C ALA A 275 10.37 8.15 20.91
N LEU A 276 9.41 7.26 21.17
CA LEU A 276 8.80 7.12 22.48
C LEU A 276 9.67 6.30 23.45
N ALA A 277 10.73 5.63 22.97
CA ALA A 277 11.51 4.62 23.68
C ALA A 277 10.58 3.71 24.52
N ARG A 278 9.69 3.01 23.80
CA ARG A 278 8.66 2.06 24.25
C ARG A 278 8.66 0.84 23.33
N ASP A 279 8.17 -0.30 23.82
CA ASP A 279 7.87 -1.47 22.97
C ASP A 279 6.59 -1.21 22.14
N ASP A 280 6.51 -1.76 20.92
CA ASP A 280 5.33 -1.71 20.04
C ASP A 280 4.01 -2.01 20.77
N ARG A 281 4.04 -2.95 21.74
CA ARG A 281 2.88 -3.39 22.52
C ARG A 281 2.38 -2.32 23.50
N GLU A 282 3.23 -1.39 23.90
CA GLU A 282 2.84 -0.30 24.80
C GLU A 282 2.02 0.77 24.08
N ASN A 283 2.20 0.92 22.77
CA ASN A 283 1.41 1.83 21.93
C ASN A 283 1.31 1.29 20.50
N PRO A 284 0.33 0.40 20.21
CA PRO A 284 0.21 -0.22 18.91
C PRO A 284 0.09 0.81 17.77
N VAL A 285 1.06 0.81 16.86
CA VAL A 285 1.04 1.70 15.69
C VAL A 285 0.06 1.15 14.66
N VAL A 286 -0.83 2.02 14.18
CA VAL A 286 -1.79 1.71 13.11
C VAL A 286 -1.60 2.69 11.96
N ALA A 287 -0.91 2.26 10.90
CA ALA A 287 -0.73 3.06 9.70
C ALA A 287 -2.04 3.14 8.90
N VAL A 288 -2.47 4.34 8.51
CA VAL A 288 -3.68 4.56 7.71
C VAL A 288 -3.30 5.20 6.37
N SER A 289 -3.46 4.45 5.28
CA SER A 289 -3.13 4.89 3.92
C SER A 289 -4.17 4.43 2.89
N GLY A 290 -4.14 5.00 1.70
CA GLY A 290 -5.17 4.83 0.67
C GLY A 290 -5.59 6.16 0.03
N PRO A 291 -6.36 6.11 -1.07
CA PRO A 291 -6.83 7.30 -1.78
C PRO A 291 -7.71 8.15 -0.87
N SER A 292 -7.17 9.30 -0.43
CA SER A 292 -7.75 10.12 0.64
C SER A 292 -7.28 11.58 0.55
N PHE A 293 -7.80 12.36 -0.40
CA PHE A 293 -7.52 13.81 -0.40
C PHE A 293 -8.28 14.50 0.74
N ALA A 294 -7.57 15.31 1.55
CA ALA A 294 -8.14 15.98 2.72
C ALA A 294 -9.40 16.81 2.40
N ARG A 295 -9.41 17.52 1.26
CA ARG A 295 -10.58 18.27 0.77
C ARG A 295 -11.79 17.37 0.50
N GLU A 296 -11.58 16.20 -0.10
CA GLU A 296 -12.65 15.25 -0.39
C GLU A 296 -13.25 14.63 0.89
N ILE A 297 -12.43 14.45 1.94
CA ILE A 297 -12.91 14.07 3.29
C ILE A 297 -13.77 15.19 3.91
N MET A 298 -13.37 16.45 3.76
CA MET A 298 -14.14 17.61 4.25
C MET A 298 -15.49 17.75 3.53
N ASP A 299 -15.49 17.58 2.20
CA ASP A 299 -16.67 17.51 1.33
C ASP A 299 -17.59 16.30 1.61
N ARG A 300 -17.16 15.35 2.45
CA ARG A 300 -17.84 14.05 2.70
C ARG A 300 -17.99 13.17 1.44
N ARG A 301 -17.04 13.26 0.50
CA ARG A 301 -17.02 12.40 -0.69
C ARG A 301 -16.62 10.95 -0.34
N PRO A 302 -17.12 9.95 -1.09
CA PRO A 302 -16.74 8.55 -0.89
C PRO A 302 -15.21 8.35 -0.92
N THR A 303 -14.66 7.99 0.24
CA THR A 303 -13.23 7.79 0.50
C THR A 303 -13.02 6.35 1.00
N SER A 304 -11.93 5.69 0.61
CA SER A 304 -11.62 4.32 1.05
C SER A 304 -10.14 4.15 1.34
N VAL A 305 -9.83 3.69 2.56
CA VAL A 305 -8.47 3.53 3.08
C VAL A 305 -8.27 2.16 3.74
N VAL A 306 -7.02 1.86 4.09
CA VAL A 306 -6.60 0.68 4.85
C VAL A 306 -5.98 1.15 6.15
N ALA A 307 -6.37 0.52 7.27
CA ALA A 307 -5.70 0.57 8.56
C ALA A 307 -4.83 -0.69 8.71
N ALA A 308 -3.52 -0.51 8.91
CA ALA A 308 -2.54 -1.58 8.97
C ALA A 308 -1.81 -1.58 10.31
N SER A 309 -1.68 -2.74 10.96
CA SER A 309 -0.98 -2.85 12.26
C SER A 309 -0.53 -4.27 12.53
N ARG A 310 0.62 -4.42 13.20
CA ARG A 310 1.08 -5.69 13.78
C ARG A 310 0.08 -6.21 14.84
N ASP A 311 -0.69 -5.32 15.47
CA ASP A 311 -1.81 -5.64 16.36
C ASP A 311 -3.15 -5.55 15.59
N GLN A 312 -3.75 -6.71 15.32
CA GLN A 312 -5.03 -6.81 14.66
C GLN A 312 -6.18 -6.16 15.45
N ALA A 313 -6.17 -6.23 16.79
CA ALA A 313 -7.20 -5.62 17.62
C ALA A 313 -7.13 -4.08 17.55
N ALA A 314 -5.94 -3.51 17.50
CA ALA A 314 -5.72 -2.09 17.24
C ALA A 314 -6.23 -1.67 15.84
N ALA A 315 -5.89 -2.41 14.78
CA ALA A 315 -6.41 -2.15 13.43
C ALA A 315 -7.94 -2.21 13.37
N LEU A 316 -8.57 -3.19 14.04
CA LEU A 316 -10.03 -3.32 14.12
C LEU A 316 -10.69 -2.20 14.93
N ARG A 317 -10.05 -1.72 16.00
CA ARG A 317 -10.51 -0.56 16.80
C ARG A 317 -10.48 0.71 15.96
N VAL A 318 -9.38 0.96 15.25
CA VAL A 318 -9.22 2.11 14.34
C VAL A 318 -10.20 2.03 13.15
N GLN A 319 -10.47 0.84 12.62
CA GLN A 319 -11.51 0.64 11.61
C GLN A 319 -12.89 1.10 12.10
N ARG A 320 -13.31 0.69 13.30
CA ARG A 320 -14.59 1.13 13.89
C ARG A 320 -14.62 2.65 14.13
N LEU A 321 -13.55 3.18 14.71
CA LEU A 321 -13.39 4.61 15.00
C LEU A 321 -13.55 5.47 13.73
N LEU A 322 -12.84 5.14 12.66
CA LEU A 322 -12.77 5.95 11.44
C LEU A 322 -13.89 5.71 10.43
N THR A 323 -14.51 4.53 10.40
CA THR A 323 -15.53 4.22 9.38
C THR A 323 -16.76 5.12 9.53
N SER A 324 -17.35 5.55 8.42
CA SER A 324 -18.58 6.35 8.35
C SER A 324 -19.40 5.97 7.10
N HIS A 325 -20.48 6.72 6.80
CA HIS A 325 -21.25 6.54 5.57
C HIS A 325 -20.49 6.94 4.30
N TYR A 326 -19.43 7.75 4.40
CA TYR A 326 -18.61 8.19 3.28
C TYR A 326 -17.13 7.78 3.40
N PHE A 327 -16.65 7.39 4.58
CA PHE A 327 -15.26 7.01 4.82
C PHE A 327 -15.20 5.51 5.17
N ARG A 328 -14.70 4.68 4.26
CA ARG A 328 -14.59 3.22 4.47
C ARG A 328 -13.18 2.82 4.84
N VAL A 329 -13.03 2.00 5.88
CA VAL A 329 -11.74 1.45 6.29
C VAL A 329 -11.71 -0.07 6.15
N SER A 330 -10.74 -0.59 5.40
CA SER A 330 -10.35 -2.01 5.42
C SER A 330 -9.17 -2.22 6.39
N THR A 331 -8.91 -3.46 6.80
CA THR A 331 -7.80 -3.79 7.72
C THR A 331 -6.79 -4.73 7.08
N THR A 332 -5.53 -4.63 7.47
CA THR A 332 -4.45 -5.58 7.16
C THR A 332 -3.44 -5.62 8.32
N ASP A 333 -2.60 -6.64 8.37
CA ASP A 333 -1.44 -6.77 9.26
C ASP A 333 -0.12 -6.34 8.59
N ASP A 334 -0.09 -6.22 7.26
CA ASP A 334 1.07 -5.74 6.49
C ASP A 334 1.23 -4.22 6.58
N ILE A 335 1.71 -3.74 7.73
CA ILE A 335 2.03 -2.34 7.97
C ILE A 335 3.18 -1.84 7.08
N VAL A 336 4.18 -2.69 6.81
CA VAL A 336 5.35 -2.33 5.98
C VAL A 336 4.91 -2.00 4.55
N GLY A 337 4.09 -2.85 3.93
CA GLY A 337 3.56 -2.61 2.58
C GLY A 337 2.72 -1.34 2.48
N VAL A 338 1.93 -1.04 3.52
CA VAL A 338 1.09 0.17 3.58
C VAL A 338 1.93 1.45 3.74
N GLU A 339 2.98 1.44 4.57
CA GLU A 339 3.85 2.61 4.77
C GLU A 339 4.82 2.82 3.60
N VAL A 340 5.46 1.77 3.07
CA VAL A 340 6.35 1.87 1.89
C VAL A 340 5.58 2.38 0.66
N ALA A 341 4.36 1.88 0.43
CA ALA A 341 3.47 2.39 -0.60
C ALA A 341 3.19 3.90 -0.42
N GLY A 342 2.76 4.29 0.79
CA GLY A 342 2.41 5.66 1.13
C GLY A 342 3.59 6.63 0.98
N ALA A 343 4.79 6.20 1.36
CA ALA A 343 6.02 6.98 1.22
C ALA A 343 6.41 7.20 -0.24
N LEU A 344 6.59 6.12 -1.00
CA LEU A 344 7.20 6.17 -2.33
C LEU A 344 6.26 6.71 -3.42
N LYS A 345 4.94 6.59 -3.24
CA LYS A 345 3.95 7.16 -4.19
C LYS A 345 4.13 8.66 -4.42
N ASN A 346 4.67 9.39 -3.43
CA ASN A 346 4.91 10.83 -3.53
C ASN A 346 6.07 11.14 -4.48
N VAL A 347 7.10 10.29 -4.54
CA VAL A 347 8.20 10.40 -5.50
C VAL A 347 7.70 10.04 -6.91
N LEU A 348 6.92 8.97 -7.04
CA LEU A 348 6.31 8.57 -8.31
C LEU A 348 5.37 9.65 -8.88
N ALA A 349 4.66 10.38 -8.01
CA ALA A 349 3.84 11.52 -8.42
C ALA A 349 4.66 12.69 -8.99
N ILE A 350 5.88 12.93 -8.49
CA ILE A 350 6.82 13.90 -9.11
C ILE A 350 7.17 13.42 -10.53
N ALA A 351 7.48 12.14 -10.70
CA ALA A 351 7.75 11.53 -12.01
C ALA A 351 6.57 11.72 -12.98
N ALA A 352 5.36 11.41 -12.53
CA ALA A 352 4.13 11.55 -13.31
C ALA A 352 3.83 13.02 -13.68
N GLY A 353 4.17 13.95 -12.79
CA GLY A 353 4.12 15.39 -13.05
C GLY A 353 5.17 15.85 -14.08
N ILE A 354 6.39 15.30 -14.03
CA ILE A 354 7.45 15.61 -15.00
C ILE A 354 7.03 15.23 -16.42
N CYS A 355 6.43 14.05 -16.63
CA CYS A 355 5.90 13.66 -17.94
C CYS A 355 4.82 14.61 -18.47
N GLU A 356 4.01 15.17 -17.58
CA GLU A 356 2.96 16.15 -17.91
C GLU A 356 3.55 17.55 -18.20
N GLY A 357 4.52 18.00 -17.41
CA GLY A 357 5.25 19.25 -17.65
C GLY A 357 6.07 19.24 -18.95
N LEU A 358 6.58 18.07 -19.34
CA LEU A 358 7.27 17.84 -20.62
C LEU A 358 6.33 17.66 -21.83
N GLY A 359 5.02 17.53 -21.62
CA GLY A 359 4.03 17.35 -22.68
C GLY A 359 4.04 15.97 -23.34
N LEU A 360 4.49 14.91 -22.66
CA LEU A 360 4.68 13.56 -23.23
C LEU A 360 3.36 12.77 -23.46
N GLY A 361 2.22 13.31 -23.01
CA GLY A 361 0.91 12.70 -23.16
C GLY A 361 0.62 11.56 -22.17
N LEU A 362 -0.64 11.08 -22.19
CA LEU A 362 -1.15 10.12 -21.22
C LEU A 362 -0.54 8.71 -21.35
N ASN A 363 -0.15 8.29 -22.55
CA ASN A 363 0.48 6.98 -22.76
C ASN A 363 1.80 6.86 -21.98
N ALA A 364 2.67 7.87 -22.09
CA ALA A 364 3.93 7.94 -21.35
C ALA A 364 3.69 8.00 -19.83
N LYS A 365 2.74 8.83 -19.39
CA LYS A 365 2.38 8.97 -17.97
C LYS A 365 1.84 7.65 -17.39
N ALA A 366 0.99 6.93 -18.13
CA ALA A 366 0.45 5.64 -17.70
C ALA A 366 1.53 4.55 -17.63
N ALA A 367 2.39 4.43 -18.66
CA ALA A 367 3.50 3.49 -18.65
C ALA A 367 4.46 3.73 -17.47
N LEU A 368 4.84 4.99 -17.24
CA LEU A 368 5.71 5.41 -16.13
C LEU A 368 5.12 5.08 -14.76
N VAL A 369 3.84 5.38 -14.53
CA VAL A 369 3.17 5.09 -13.25
C VAL A 369 3.09 3.57 -13.03
N THR A 370 2.78 2.78 -14.05
CA THR A 370 2.76 1.30 -13.95
C THR A 370 4.15 0.75 -13.62
N GLN A 371 5.19 1.19 -14.32
CA GLN A 371 6.58 0.78 -14.05
C GLN A 371 7.04 1.19 -12.65
N GLY A 372 6.84 2.45 -12.25
CA GLY A 372 7.18 2.90 -10.90
C GLY A 372 6.35 2.20 -9.80
N THR A 373 5.13 1.75 -10.10
CA THR A 373 4.35 0.91 -9.16
C THR A 373 5.00 -0.47 -8.99
N ALA A 374 5.58 -1.05 -10.04
CA ALA A 374 6.36 -2.28 -9.94
C ALA A 374 7.65 -2.08 -9.11
N GLU A 375 8.35 -0.95 -9.28
CA GLU A 375 9.52 -0.60 -8.45
C GLU A 375 9.18 -0.49 -6.95
N ILE A 376 8.07 0.20 -6.63
CA ILE A 376 7.55 0.28 -5.25
C ILE A 376 7.24 -1.12 -4.72
N ARG A 377 6.64 -1.99 -5.55
CA ARG A 377 6.33 -3.38 -5.18
C ARG A 377 7.58 -4.20 -4.93
N TRP A 378 8.60 -4.11 -5.79
CA TRP A 378 9.85 -4.86 -5.60
C TRP A 378 10.57 -4.43 -4.31
N LEU A 379 10.68 -3.11 -4.06
CA LEU A 379 11.28 -2.63 -2.82
C LEU A 379 10.47 -3.02 -1.58
N ALA A 380 9.15 -2.87 -1.62
CA ALA A 380 8.29 -3.28 -0.50
C ALA A 380 8.44 -4.78 -0.20
N THR A 381 8.43 -5.65 -1.22
CA THR A 381 8.64 -7.09 -1.05
C THR A 381 10.03 -7.40 -0.48
N ALA A 382 11.08 -6.72 -0.94
CA ALA A 382 12.43 -6.86 -0.39
C ALA A 382 12.55 -6.36 1.07
N MET A 383 11.66 -5.45 1.48
CA MET A 383 11.48 -5.01 2.87
C MET A 383 10.57 -5.94 3.71
N GLY A 384 10.04 -7.02 3.13
CA GLY A 384 9.19 -8.01 3.81
C GLY A 384 7.68 -7.77 3.70
N ALA A 385 7.23 -6.81 2.88
CA ALA A 385 5.80 -6.58 2.62
C ALA A 385 5.19 -7.64 1.68
N ARG A 386 3.86 -7.69 1.63
CA ARG A 386 3.11 -8.60 0.75
C ARG A 386 2.71 -7.91 -0.57
N PRO A 387 3.00 -8.50 -1.75
CA PRO A 387 2.64 -7.92 -3.05
C PRO A 387 1.16 -7.53 -3.21
N GLU A 388 0.25 -8.25 -2.55
CA GLU A 388 -1.20 -8.02 -2.57
C GLU A 388 -1.57 -6.64 -1.97
N THR A 389 -0.86 -6.19 -0.94
CA THR A 389 -1.05 -4.88 -0.31
C THR A 389 -0.81 -3.75 -1.30
N LEU A 390 0.17 -3.92 -2.19
CA LEU A 390 0.54 -2.96 -3.23
C LEU A 390 -0.48 -2.96 -4.38
N GLY A 391 -1.12 -4.09 -4.67
CA GLY A 391 -2.29 -4.14 -5.56
C GLY A 391 -3.57 -3.55 -4.95
N GLY A 392 -3.58 -3.25 -3.65
CA GLY A 392 -4.74 -2.75 -2.91
C GLY A 392 -4.91 -1.23 -2.92
N LEU A 393 -5.78 -0.75 -2.02
CA LEU A 393 -6.07 0.67 -1.84
C LEU A 393 -4.83 1.47 -1.40
N ALA A 394 -4.01 0.92 -0.49
CA ALA A 394 -2.85 1.62 0.05
C ALA A 394 -1.71 1.82 -0.98
N GLY A 395 -1.53 0.84 -1.89
CA GLY A 395 -0.63 0.94 -3.04
C GLY A 395 -1.30 1.58 -4.24
N MET A 396 -1.71 0.76 -5.21
CA MET A 396 -2.25 1.19 -6.51
C MET A 396 -3.35 2.24 -6.39
N GLY A 397 -4.27 2.13 -5.42
CA GLY A 397 -5.34 3.12 -5.21
C GLY A 397 -4.81 4.52 -4.92
N ASP A 398 -3.90 4.65 -3.95
CA ASP A 398 -3.32 5.94 -3.55
C ASP A 398 -2.29 6.45 -4.57
N ILE A 399 -1.54 5.56 -5.23
CA ILE A 399 -0.65 5.90 -6.35
C ILE A 399 -1.44 6.54 -7.50
N LEU A 400 -2.52 5.91 -7.95
CA LEU A 400 -3.36 6.42 -9.05
C LEU A 400 -3.94 7.80 -8.69
N LEU A 401 -4.52 7.94 -7.50
CA LEU A 401 -5.04 9.23 -7.02
C LEU A 401 -3.96 10.32 -7.03
N THR A 402 -2.75 10.00 -6.58
CA THR A 402 -1.68 10.99 -6.38
C THR A 402 -0.93 11.34 -7.68
N CYS A 403 -0.89 10.43 -8.66
CA CYS A 403 -0.24 10.64 -9.95
C CYS A 403 -1.17 11.30 -10.98
N PHE A 404 -2.47 11.00 -10.95
CA PHE A 404 -3.45 11.54 -11.91
C PHE A 404 -4.32 12.67 -11.35
N GLY A 405 -4.43 12.82 -10.03
CA GLY A 405 -5.21 13.89 -9.40
C GLY A 405 -4.47 15.23 -9.31
N SER A 406 -5.07 16.30 -9.84
CA SER A 406 -4.53 17.68 -9.83
C SER A 406 -4.32 18.28 -8.43
N LEU A 407 -4.99 17.74 -7.41
CA LEU A 407 -4.83 18.15 -6.01
C LEU A 407 -3.47 17.76 -5.41
N SER A 408 -2.74 16.82 -6.02
CA SER A 408 -1.43 16.34 -5.56
C SER A 408 -0.34 17.43 -5.61
N ARG A 409 0.19 17.80 -4.44
CA ARG A 409 1.32 18.76 -4.32
C ARG A 409 2.57 18.25 -5.05
N ASN A 410 2.89 16.97 -4.91
CA ASN A 410 4.07 16.35 -5.51
C ASN A 410 3.97 16.29 -7.05
N GLN A 411 2.78 16.04 -7.60
CA GLN A 411 2.55 16.12 -9.05
C GLN A 411 2.76 17.55 -9.57
N ARG A 412 2.28 18.58 -8.86
CA ARG A 412 2.51 19.98 -9.26
C ARG A 412 3.99 20.39 -9.23
N VAL A 413 4.77 19.91 -8.25
CA VAL A 413 6.24 20.07 -8.25
C VAL A 413 6.83 19.42 -9.52
N GLY A 414 6.42 18.19 -9.84
CA GLY A 414 6.84 17.51 -11.07
C GLY A 414 6.52 18.28 -12.35
N VAL A 415 5.31 18.85 -12.47
CA VAL A 415 4.90 19.66 -13.64
C VAL A 415 5.80 20.89 -13.82
N ARG A 416 6.13 21.58 -12.73
CA ARG A 416 7.02 22.76 -12.76
C ARG A 416 8.46 22.38 -13.14
N LEU A 417 8.99 21.29 -12.57
CA LEU A 417 10.29 20.72 -12.96
C LEU A 417 10.31 20.32 -14.45
N GLY A 418 9.26 19.67 -14.94
CA GLY A 418 9.13 19.29 -16.36
C GLY A 418 9.09 20.48 -17.32
N ARG A 419 8.65 21.65 -16.86
CA ARG A 419 8.69 22.93 -17.60
C ARG A 419 10.05 23.63 -17.55
N GLY A 420 11.00 23.14 -16.75
CA GLY A 420 12.35 23.71 -16.60
C GLY A 420 12.48 24.74 -15.47
N GLU A 421 11.51 24.82 -14.56
CA GLU A 421 11.65 25.65 -13.35
C GLU A 421 12.63 25.02 -12.35
N GLN A 422 13.44 25.85 -11.68
CA GLN A 422 14.42 25.40 -10.69
C GLN A 422 13.76 24.99 -9.36
N LEU A 423 14.28 23.94 -8.72
CA LEU A 423 13.66 23.34 -7.53
C LEU A 423 13.54 24.34 -6.37
N GLU A 424 14.54 25.19 -6.14
CA GLU A 424 14.55 26.22 -5.10
C GLU A 424 13.44 27.25 -5.33
N GLY A 425 13.20 27.66 -6.58
CA GLY A 425 12.10 28.56 -6.97
C GLY A 425 10.73 27.88 -6.90
N ILE A 426 10.68 26.56 -7.03
CA ILE A 426 9.45 25.79 -6.83
C ILE A 426 9.10 25.73 -5.34
N LEU A 427 10.07 25.42 -4.48
CA LEU A 427 9.87 25.22 -3.05
C LEU A 427 9.61 26.53 -2.29
N THR A 428 10.25 27.64 -2.67
CA THR A 428 10.03 28.95 -2.04
C THR A 428 8.63 29.52 -2.30
N GLY A 429 8.06 29.26 -3.49
CA GLY A 429 6.71 29.70 -3.87
C GLY A 429 5.58 28.71 -3.56
N SER A 430 5.79 27.70 -2.70
CA SER A 430 4.81 26.64 -2.42
C SER A 430 4.32 26.64 -0.97
N ASP A 431 3.00 26.68 -0.77
CA ASP A 431 2.37 26.54 0.56
C ASP A 431 2.48 25.10 1.10
N GLY A 432 3.64 24.83 1.70
CA GLY A 432 3.92 23.63 2.50
C GLY A 432 4.87 22.62 1.86
N VAL A 433 5.29 21.69 2.70
CA VAL A 433 6.37 20.72 2.40
C VAL A 433 5.94 19.69 1.36
N ALA A 434 6.70 19.57 0.28
CA ALA A 434 6.57 18.49 -0.70
C ALA A 434 7.36 17.25 -0.23
N GLU A 435 6.71 16.38 0.55
CA GLU A 435 7.32 15.19 1.16
C GLU A 435 8.04 14.26 0.17
N GLY A 436 7.59 14.23 -1.10
CA GLY A 436 8.24 13.47 -2.17
C GLY A 436 9.67 13.91 -2.45
N VAL A 437 10.02 15.18 -2.26
CA VAL A 437 11.38 15.69 -2.48
C VAL A 437 12.36 15.13 -1.45
N TYR A 438 11.94 15.01 -0.19
CA TYR A 438 12.73 14.40 0.88
C TYR A 438 12.82 12.89 0.71
N THR A 439 11.70 12.24 0.39
CA THR A 439 11.65 10.78 0.19
C THR A 439 12.49 10.35 -1.01
N ALA A 440 12.55 11.15 -2.08
CA ALA A 440 13.36 10.84 -3.27
C ALA A 440 14.86 10.68 -2.97
N ARG A 441 15.41 11.46 -2.02
CA ARG A 441 16.81 11.33 -1.61
C ARG A 441 17.11 9.96 -1.02
N LEU A 442 16.16 9.39 -0.28
CA LEU A 442 16.27 8.08 0.36
C LEU A 442 16.02 6.90 -0.60
N VAL A 443 15.40 7.13 -1.77
CA VAL A 443 15.17 6.07 -2.77
C VAL A 443 16.48 5.39 -3.15
N VAL A 444 17.54 6.17 -3.41
CA VAL A 444 18.84 5.62 -3.85
C VAL A 444 19.46 4.75 -2.75
N GLU A 445 19.42 5.23 -1.51
CA GLU A 445 19.94 4.50 -0.34
C GLU A 445 19.14 3.21 -0.05
N LEU A 446 17.82 3.24 -0.23
CA LEU A 446 16.95 2.07 -0.07
C LEU A 446 17.15 1.06 -1.21
N ALA A 447 17.25 1.53 -2.46
CA ALA A 447 17.51 0.69 -3.62
C ALA A 447 18.85 -0.06 -3.50
N ASP A 448 19.91 0.61 -3.03
CA ASP A 448 21.21 -0.02 -2.76
C ASP A 448 21.13 -1.00 -1.58
N LYS A 449 20.60 -0.57 -0.42
CA LYS A 449 20.46 -1.39 0.79
C LYS A 449 19.72 -2.71 0.54
N TYR A 450 18.62 -2.66 -0.20
CA TYR A 450 17.77 -3.83 -0.50
C TYR A 450 18.12 -4.49 -1.86
N ARG A 451 19.10 -3.95 -2.60
CA ARG A 451 19.56 -4.44 -3.92
C ARG A 451 18.44 -4.56 -4.96
N VAL A 452 17.56 -3.57 -5.01
CA VAL A 452 16.40 -3.51 -5.92
C VAL A 452 16.65 -2.49 -7.04
N LEU A 453 16.37 -2.88 -8.29
CA LEU A 453 16.44 -1.98 -9.43
C LEU A 453 15.21 -1.06 -9.46
N MET A 454 15.44 0.26 -9.38
CA MET A 454 14.38 1.27 -9.32
C MET A 454 14.64 2.43 -10.30
N PRO A 455 14.65 2.20 -11.62
CA PRO A 455 15.10 3.19 -12.60
C PRO A 455 14.26 4.47 -12.64
N VAL A 456 12.92 4.40 -12.55
CA VAL A 456 12.03 5.58 -12.54
C VAL A 456 12.24 6.41 -11.28
N LEU A 457 12.21 5.78 -10.11
CA LEU A 457 12.31 6.49 -8.83
C LEU A 457 13.73 7.04 -8.60
N THR A 458 14.77 6.31 -9.03
CA THR A 458 16.16 6.79 -9.03
C THR A 458 16.34 7.95 -10.01
N ALA A 459 15.73 7.91 -11.20
CA ALA A 459 15.78 9.03 -12.14
C ALA A 459 15.18 10.32 -11.55
N VAL A 460 14.09 10.24 -10.78
CA VAL A 460 13.54 11.40 -10.04
C VAL A 460 14.54 11.94 -9.03
N ALA A 461 15.21 11.09 -8.25
CA ALA A 461 16.23 11.51 -7.29
C ALA A 461 17.37 12.29 -7.99
N ARG A 462 17.87 11.78 -9.12
CA ARG A 462 18.93 12.41 -9.91
C ARG A 462 18.50 13.76 -10.52
N ILE A 463 17.24 13.91 -10.93
CA ILE A 463 16.69 15.21 -11.36
C ILE A 463 16.67 16.20 -10.18
N LEU A 464 16.20 15.77 -9.00
CA LEU A 464 16.11 16.62 -7.81
C LEU A 464 17.48 17.00 -7.22
N ASN A 465 18.52 16.21 -7.50
CA ASN A 465 19.92 16.51 -7.20
C ASN A 465 20.60 17.36 -8.28
N ASN A 466 19.89 17.76 -9.35
CA ASN A 466 20.42 18.48 -10.50
C ASN A 466 21.56 17.74 -11.26
N GLU A 467 21.57 16.41 -11.22
CA GLU A 467 22.54 15.57 -11.94
C GLU A 467 22.17 15.38 -13.42
N VAL A 468 20.87 15.41 -13.74
CA VAL A 468 20.33 15.23 -15.09
C VAL A 468 19.10 16.11 -15.31
N SER A 469 18.93 16.63 -16.52
CA SER A 469 17.69 17.31 -16.88
C SER A 469 16.53 16.30 -17.03
N PRO A 470 15.26 16.73 -16.83
CA PRO A 470 14.10 15.88 -17.02
C PRO A 470 14.03 15.19 -18.40
N ARG A 471 14.45 15.87 -19.47
CA ARG A 471 14.48 15.29 -20.83
C ARG A 471 15.53 14.18 -20.96
N GLN A 472 16.73 14.39 -20.40
CA GLN A 472 17.79 13.38 -20.39
C GLN A 472 17.41 12.16 -19.54
N ALA A 473 16.77 12.39 -18.40
CA ALA A 473 16.29 11.31 -17.53
C ALA A 473 15.26 10.40 -18.23
N VAL A 474 14.27 10.99 -18.91
CA VAL A 474 13.29 10.23 -19.71
C VAL A 474 13.99 9.44 -20.83
N PHE A 475 14.94 10.05 -21.55
CA PHE A 475 15.70 9.35 -22.58
C PHE A 475 16.52 8.17 -22.01
N GLN A 476 17.17 8.36 -20.86
CA GLN A 476 17.94 7.31 -20.18
C GLN A 476 17.05 6.14 -19.74
N VAL A 477 15.90 6.42 -19.10
CA VAL A 477 14.94 5.36 -18.68
C VAL A 477 14.38 4.60 -19.88
N MET A 478 14.01 5.30 -20.96
CA MET A 478 13.52 4.68 -22.20
C MET A 478 14.59 3.90 -22.97
N SER A 479 15.88 4.11 -22.66
CA SER A 479 17.01 3.38 -23.25
C SER A 479 17.41 2.12 -22.46
N LEU A 480 16.76 1.85 -21.33
CA LEU A 480 17.01 0.64 -20.54
C LEU A 480 16.40 -0.59 -21.24
N PRO A 481 16.98 -1.81 -21.04
CA PRO A 481 16.37 -3.04 -21.52
C PRO A 481 14.96 -3.24 -20.94
N PRO A 482 13.98 -3.72 -21.74
CA PRO A 482 12.66 -4.05 -21.23
C PRO A 482 12.74 -5.22 -20.24
N LEU A 483 12.08 -5.08 -19.09
CA LEU A 483 12.01 -6.10 -18.05
C LEU A 483 10.74 -6.96 -18.21
N PRO A 484 10.75 -8.25 -17.81
CA PRO A 484 9.55 -9.07 -17.72
C PRO A 484 8.56 -8.52 -16.67
N GLU A 485 7.24 -8.56 -16.96
CA GLU A 485 6.21 -8.07 -16.01
C GLU A 485 6.08 -8.92 -14.73
N SER A 486 6.57 -10.16 -14.77
CA SER A 486 6.47 -11.17 -13.70
C SER A 486 7.79 -11.40 -12.93
N ALA A 487 8.68 -10.40 -12.91
CA ALA A 487 9.89 -10.40 -12.09
C ALA A 487 9.58 -10.05 -10.61
#